data_AF-A0A7S0MZL3-F1
#
_entry.id   AF-A0A7S0MZL3-F1
#
_cell.length_a   1.000
_cell.length_b   1.000
_cell.length_c   1.000
_cell.angle_alpha   90.00
_cell.angle_beta   90.00
_cell.angle_gamma   90.00
#
_symmetry.space_group_name_H-M   'P 1'
#
loop_
_entity.id
_entity.type
_entity.pdbx_description
1 polymer ?
#
loop_
_entity_poly.entity_id
_entity_poly.type
_entity_poly.pdbx_seq_one_letter_code
_entity_poly.pdbx_strand_id
1 'polypeptide(L)'
;RGQTMADSDKPASLWEGISHYVMTFVEGIQFAINPHTIFMLLVTVLCTFCCAKGVLDFSFDTSMSIVAVGTIFPLVFSVQASFQRRERALSALASLKGVIFTIYLMFKTWDKQGTGKPAEDIQEFFSKLVEDIVIFLRKQPSSPEREEESAQLAHVVYDGFATLADKINDFGPAAGYSKSGEGGMSRMQQYLRDLMTHFENVRAVRDTETPVGLRLFCFALI
;
A
#
# COMPACT_ATOMS: atom_id res chain seq x y z
N ARG A 1 32.15 -1.93 4.94
CA ARG A 1 32.29 -1.66 6.39
C ARG A 1 30.88 -1.59 6.94
N GLY A 2 30.44 -2.67 7.61
CA GLY A 2 29.05 -2.83 8.03
C GLY A 2 28.65 -1.83 9.11
N GLN A 3 27.46 -1.26 8.94
CA GLN A 3 26.63 -0.74 10.01
C GLN A 3 25.18 -1.01 9.63
N THR A 4 24.64 -2.03 10.29
CA THR A 4 23.23 -2.39 10.36
C THR A 4 22.43 -1.21 10.95
N MET A 5 21.83 -0.38 10.11
CA MET A 5 20.77 0.56 10.54
C MET A 5 19.41 -0.15 10.57
N ALA A 6 19.35 -1.22 11.35
CA ALA A 6 18.13 -1.89 11.78
C ALA A 6 17.81 -1.52 13.24
N ASP A 7 18.19 -0.31 13.67
CA ASP A 7 18.26 0.06 15.09
C ASP A 7 17.61 1.41 15.43
N SER A 8 16.66 1.88 14.62
CA SER A 8 15.88 3.11 14.92
C SER A 8 14.40 2.86 15.24
N ASP A 9 13.94 1.60 15.20
CA ASP A 9 12.58 1.19 15.58
C ASP A 9 12.63 -0.01 16.54
N LYS A 10 13.53 0.01 17.54
CA LYS A 10 13.41 -0.89 18.69
C LYS A 10 12.58 -0.18 19.76
N PRO A 11 11.47 -0.77 20.23
CA PRO A 11 10.78 -0.22 21.40
C PRO A 11 11.77 -0.15 22.56
N ALA A 12 11.80 0.99 23.27
CA ALA A 12 12.80 1.27 24.30
C ALA A 12 12.71 0.28 25.47
N SER A 13 11.61 -0.47 25.55
CA SER A 13 11.48 -1.67 26.38
C SER A 13 10.50 -2.67 25.75
N LEU A 14 10.71 -3.97 26.01
CA LEU A 14 9.76 -5.05 25.68
C LEU A 14 8.33 -4.75 26.15
N TRP A 15 8.21 -3.96 27.23
CA TRP A 15 6.95 -3.55 27.85
C TRP A 15 6.16 -2.54 27.02
N GLU A 16 6.81 -1.63 26.29
CA GLU A 16 6.13 -0.67 25.40
C GLU A 16 5.50 -1.39 24.21
N GLY A 17 6.22 -2.33 23.60
CA GLY A 17 5.68 -3.16 22.52
C GLY A 17 4.48 -3.98 22.97
N ILE A 18 4.59 -4.66 24.12
CA ILE A 18 3.48 -5.44 24.71
C ILE A 18 2.27 -4.54 25.01
N SER A 19 2.49 -3.35 25.57
CA SER A 19 1.40 -2.42 25.89
C SER A 19 0.62 -1.98 24.64
N HIS A 20 1.31 -1.75 23.51
CA HIS A 20 0.67 -1.38 22.25
C HIS A 20 -0.21 -2.52 21.71
N TYR A 21 0.29 -3.76 21.70
CA TYR A 21 -0.51 -4.92 21.28
C TYR A 21 -1.73 -5.14 22.18
N VAL A 22 -1.56 -4.96 23.50
CA VAL A 22 -2.66 -5.09 24.46
C VAL A 22 -3.71 -4.00 24.22
N MET A 23 -3.31 -2.75 23.99
CA MET A 23 -4.27 -1.68 23.69
C MET A 23 -5.04 -1.92 22.39
N THR A 24 -4.37 -2.34 21.31
CA THR A 24 -5.06 -2.69 20.05
C THR A 24 -6.04 -3.84 20.24
N PHE A 25 -5.70 -4.84 21.08
CA PHE A 25 -6.60 -5.94 21.39
C PHE A 25 -7.82 -5.48 22.21
N VAL A 26 -7.62 -4.62 23.21
CA VAL A 26 -8.70 -4.04 24.02
C VAL A 26 -9.64 -3.18 23.17
N GLU A 27 -9.11 -2.37 22.26
CA GLU A 27 -9.92 -1.60 21.31
C GLU A 27 -10.72 -2.52 20.38
N GLY A 28 -10.13 -3.63 19.92
CA GLY A 28 -10.83 -4.66 19.16
C GLY A 28 -11.99 -5.28 19.93
N ILE A 29 -11.77 -5.61 21.20
CA ILE A 29 -12.83 -6.12 22.09
C ILE A 29 -13.91 -5.06 22.31
N GLN A 30 -13.55 -3.80 22.58
CA GLN A 30 -14.50 -2.72 22.75
C GLN A 30 -15.35 -2.48 21.49
N PHE A 31 -14.75 -2.57 20.31
CA PHE A 31 -15.46 -2.51 19.03
C PHE A 31 -16.43 -3.69 18.84
N ALA A 32 -16.01 -4.90 19.25
CA ALA A 32 -16.85 -6.10 19.17
C ALA A 32 -18.01 -6.10 20.18
N ILE A 33 -17.83 -5.43 21.33
CA ILE A 33 -18.84 -5.26 22.38
C ILE A 33 -19.77 -4.11 21.99
N ASN A 34 -20.73 -4.42 21.13
CA ASN A 34 -21.88 -3.57 20.88
C ASN A 34 -23.06 -4.01 21.78
N PRO A 35 -23.96 -3.11 22.17
CA PRO A 35 -25.14 -3.49 22.96
C PRO A 35 -25.99 -4.55 22.22
N HIS A 36 -26.00 -4.52 20.89
CA HIS A 36 -26.64 -5.53 20.06
C HIS A 36 -25.96 -6.91 20.13
N THR A 37 -24.62 -6.97 20.19
CA THR A 37 -23.90 -8.25 20.28
C THR A 37 -24.04 -8.87 21.67
N ILE A 38 -24.02 -8.05 22.72
CA ILE A 38 -24.33 -8.50 24.09
C ILE A 38 -25.75 -9.07 24.17
N PHE A 39 -26.75 -8.38 23.59
CA PHE A 39 -28.13 -8.86 23.58
C PHE A 39 -28.27 -10.21 22.88
N MET A 40 -27.66 -10.38 21.70
CA MET A 40 -27.67 -11.65 20.97
C MET A 40 -26.97 -12.78 21.75
N LEU A 41 -25.88 -12.47 22.45
CA LEU A 41 -25.17 -13.42 23.30
C LEU A 41 -26.04 -13.88 24.47
N LEU A 42 -26.70 -12.95 25.17
CA LEU A 42 -27.61 -13.27 26.28
C LEU A 42 -28.78 -14.14 25.82
N VAL A 43 -29.40 -13.82 24.68
CA VAL A 43 -30.48 -14.62 24.10
C VAL A 43 -29.99 -16.02 23.74
N THR A 44 -28.78 -16.14 23.18
CA THR A 44 -28.19 -17.44 22.82
C THR A 44 -27.94 -18.30 24.06
N VAL A 45 -27.31 -17.74 25.10
CA VAL A 45 -27.06 -18.45 26.37
C VAL A 45 -28.36 -18.87 27.04
N LEU A 46 -29.37 -17.99 27.06
CA LEU A 46 -30.68 -18.29 27.65
C LEU A 46 -31.41 -19.39 26.88
N CYS A 47 -31.35 -19.37 25.55
CA CYS A 47 -31.90 -20.42 24.70
C CYS A 47 -31.21 -21.77 24.96
N THR A 48 -29.87 -21.82 24.96
CA THR A 48 -29.10 -23.04 25.27
C THR A 48 -29.41 -23.57 26.66
N PHE A 49 -29.54 -22.70 27.67
CA PHE A 49 -29.89 -23.08 29.03
C PHE A 49 -31.30 -23.67 29.13
N CYS A 50 -32.29 -23.06 28.47
CA CYS A 50 -33.66 -23.56 28.43
C CYS A 50 -33.78 -24.93 27.74
N CYS A 51 -32.99 -25.17 26.68
CA CYS A 51 -32.91 -26.49 26.02
C CYS A 51 -32.24 -27.53 26.93
N ALA A 52 -31.14 -27.19 27.61
CA ALA A 52 -30.41 -28.11 28.49
C ALA A 52 -31.23 -28.55 29.73
N LYS A 53 -32.09 -27.66 30.25
CA LYS A 53 -32.99 -27.95 31.38
C LYS A 53 -34.26 -28.73 30.98
N GLY A 54 -34.46 -29.05 29.70
CA GLY A 54 -35.60 -29.82 29.21
C GLY A 54 -36.94 -29.09 29.32
N VAL A 55 -36.94 -27.76 29.45
CA VAL A 55 -38.16 -26.93 29.49
C VAL A 55 -38.75 -26.77 28.08
N LEU A 56 -37.88 -26.79 27.07
CA LEU A 56 -38.22 -26.85 25.66
C LEU A 56 -37.85 -28.23 25.16
N ASP A 57 -38.84 -29.03 24.74
CA ASP A 57 -38.66 -30.39 24.19
C ASP A 57 -38.11 -30.36 22.75
N PHE A 58 -37.15 -29.46 22.51
CA PHE A 58 -36.51 -29.23 21.22
C PHE A 58 -35.14 -29.91 21.20
N SER A 59 -35.02 -30.97 20.42
CA SER A 59 -33.72 -31.59 20.09
C SER A 59 -33.12 -30.87 18.88
N PHE A 60 -32.03 -30.12 19.09
CA PHE A 60 -31.36 -29.38 18.03
C PHE A 60 -30.06 -30.10 17.64
N ASP A 61 -30.13 -31.00 16.67
CA ASP A 61 -28.97 -31.68 16.09
C ASP A 61 -28.29 -30.72 15.09
N THR A 62 -27.44 -29.83 15.60
CA THR A 62 -26.70 -28.90 14.74
C THR A 62 -25.48 -29.62 14.22
N SER A 63 -25.46 -29.94 12.92
CA SER A 63 -24.23 -30.42 12.30
C SER A 63 -23.15 -29.33 12.42
N MET A 64 -22.00 -29.68 12.98
CA MET A 64 -20.81 -28.81 13.06
C MET A 64 -20.42 -28.19 11.71
N SER A 65 -20.89 -28.79 10.61
CA SER A 65 -20.79 -28.29 9.24
C SER A 65 -21.32 -26.85 9.07
N ILE A 66 -22.45 -26.49 9.69
CA ILE A 66 -23.05 -25.15 9.52
C ILE A 66 -22.14 -24.08 10.15
N VAL A 67 -21.61 -24.38 11.33
CA VAL A 67 -20.67 -23.50 12.04
C VAL A 67 -19.36 -23.38 11.27
N ALA A 68 -18.85 -24.49 10.73
CA ALA A 68 -17.62 -24.50 9.93
C ALA A 68 -17.76 -23.69 8.63
N VAL A 69 -18.89 -23.82 7.91
CA VAL A 69 -19.14 -23.02 6.70
C VAL A 69 -19.25 -21.54 7.03
N GLY A 70 -19.92 -21.19 8.14
CA GLY A 70 -20.07 -19.80 8.58
C GLY A 70 -18.77 -19.09 8.95
N THR A 71 -17.76 -19.82 9.43
CA THR A 71 -16.46 -19.25 9.81
C THR A 71 -15.44 -19.27 8.67
N ILE A 72 -15.39 -20.35 7.89
CA ILE A 72 -14.46 -20.50 6.77
C ILE A 72 -14.79 -19.51 5.65
N PHE A 73 -16.07 -19.25 5.40
CA PHE A 73 -16.50 -18.37 4.31
C PHE A 73 -15.92 -16.95 4.45
N PRO A 74 -16.15 -16.19 5.54
CA PRO A 74 -15.54 -14.86 5.72
C PRO A 74 -14.01 -14.88 5.69
N LEU A 75 -13.39 -15.95 6.21
CA LEU A 75 -11.94 -16.11 6.20
C LEU A 75 -11.40 -16.14 4.77
N VAL A 76 -12.00 -16.95 3.89
CA VAL A 76 -11.58 -17.04 2.49
C VAL A 76 -11.75 -15.70 1.75
N PHE A 77 -12.85 -14.96 1.98
CA PHE A 77 -13.01 -13.62 1.38
C PHE A 77 -11.95 -12.63 1.86
N SER A 78 -11.60 -12.66 3.14
CA SER A 78 -10.56 -11.80 3.70
C SER A 78 -9.18 -12.09 3.07
N VAL A 79 -8.84 -13.37 2.92
CA VAL A 79 -7.61 -13.81 2.27
C VAL A 79 -7.58 -13.39 0.80
N GLN A 80 -8.69 -13.60 0.07
CA GLN A 80 -8.80 -13.19 -1.32
C GLN A 80 -8.64 -11.67 -1.50
N ALA A 81 -9.29 -10.86 -0.65
CA ALA A 81 -9.16 -9.41 -0.69
C ALA A 81 -7.71 -8.96 -0.46
N SER A 82 -7.00 -9.62 0.46
CA SER A 82 -5.59 -9.36 0.74
C SER A 82 -4.69 -9.68 -0.46
N PHE A 83 -4.93 -10.81 -1.14
CA PHE A 83 -4.21 -11.16 -2.37
C PHE A 83 -4.52 -10.19 -3.52
N GLN A 84 -5.77 -9.77 -3.70
CA GLN A 84 -6.15 -8.79 -4.73
C GLN A 84 -5.46 -7.44 -4.51
N ARG A 85 -5.36 -6.97 -3.25
CA ARG A 85 -4.63 -5.74 -2.93
C ARG A 85 -3.14 -5.87 -3.26
N ARG A 86 -2.51 -7.00 -2.93
CA ARG A 86 -1.12 -7.29 -3.26
C ARG A 86 -0.88 -7.29 -4.77
N GLU A 87 -1.75 -7.95 -5.53
CA GLU A 87 -1.65 -8.02 -6.99
C GLU A 87 -1.77 -6.63 -7.63
N ARG A 88 -2.72 -5.82 -7.15
CA ARG A 88 -2.88 -4.43 -7.61
C ARG A 88 -1.63 -3.58 -7.34
N ALA A 89 -1.02 -3.73 -6.15
CA ALA A 89 0.22 -3.02 -5.82
C ALA A 89 1.38 -3.43 -6.74
N LEU A 90 1.56 -4.74 -6.95
CA LEU A 90 2.62 -5.28 -7.81
C LEU A 90 2.44 -4.86 -9.26
N SER A 91 1.21 -4.88 -9.78
CA SER A 91 0.89 -4.43 -11.13
C SER A 91 1.22 -2.94 -11.31
N ALA A 92 0.82 -2.08 -10.38
CA ALA A 92 1.13 -0.65 -10.43
C ALA A 92 2.64 -0.36 -10.36
N LEU A 93 3.39 -1.07 -9.50
CA LEU A 93 4.84 -0.97 -9.42
C LEU A 93 5.54 -1.46 -10.69
N ALA A 94 5.05 -2.54 -11.31
CA ALA A 94 5.58 -3.05 -12.56
C ALA A 94 5.41 -2.03 -13.69
N SER A 95 4.23 -1.41 -13.80
CA SER A 95 3.99 -0.33 -14.77
C SER A 95 4.87 0.89 -14.52
N LEU A 96 5.01 1.34 -13.26
CA LEU A 96 5.89 2.45 -12.88
C LEU A 96 7.34 2.19 -13.33
N LYS A 97 7.89 1.02 -12.98
CA LYS A 97 9.23 0.61 -13.39
C LYS A 97 9.37 0.53 -14.90
N GLY A 98 8.35 0.01 -15.59
CA GLY A 98 8.30 -0.07 -17.04
C GLY A 98 8.45 1.30 -17.69
N VAL A 99 7.67 2.28 -17.25
CA VAL A 99 7.71 3.64 -17.79
C VAL A 99 9.04 4.35 -17.52
N ILE A 100 9.60 4.23 -16.31
CA ILE A 100 10.95 4.76 -16.00
C ILE A 100 11.98 4.21 -16.99
N PHE A 101 11.97 2.89 -17.20
CA PHE A 101 12.90 2.24 -18.11
C PHE A 101 12.68 2.65 -19.56
N THR A 102 11.42 2.84 -19.99
CA THR A 102 11.08 3.35 -21.32
C THR A 102 11.65 4.74 -21.55
N ILE A 103 11.51 5.66 -20.59
CA ILE A 103 12.07 7.02 -20.71
C ILE A 103 13.60 6.95 -20.78
N TYR A 104 14.26 6.17 -19.92
CA TYR A 104 15.70 5.94 -20.00
C TYR A 104 16.15 5.45 -21.39
N LEU A 105 15.44 4.48 -21.96
CA LEU A 105 15.75 3.99 -23.30
C LEU A 105 15.59 5.07 -24.38
N MET A 106 14.64 6.00 -24.24
CA MET A 106 14.49 7.12 -25.18
C MET A 106 15.68 8.07 -25.13
N PHE A 107 16.12 8.46 -23.93
CA PHE A 107 17.34 9.27 -23.75
C PHE A 107 18.57 8.59 -24.36
N LYS A 108 18.68 7.26 -24.22
CA LYS A 108 19.78 6.49 -24.77
C LYS A 108 19.73 6.31 -26.29
N THR A 109 18.55 6.04 -26.85
CA THR A 109 18.42 5.64 -28.26
C THR A 109 18.14 6.79 -29.20
N TRP A 110 17.55 7.88 -28.71
CA TRP A 110 17.19 9.03 -29.53
C TRP A 110 18.28 10.11 -29.54
N ASP A 111 19.39 9.93 -28.81
CA ASP A 111 20.56 10.80 -28.90
C ASP A 111 21.17 10.72 -30.30
N LYS A 112 20.88 11.73 -31.15
CA LYS A 112 21.43 11.82 -32.51
C LYS A 112 22.86 12.35 -32.51
N GLN A 113 23.30 12.98 -31.43
CA GLN A 113 24.67 13.47 -31.30
C GLN A 113 25.65 12.30 -31.02
N GLY A 114 25.13 11.15 -30.58
CA GLY A 114 25.91 9.94 -30.33
C GLY A 114 26.95 10.11 -29.22
N THR A 115 26.75 11.10 -28.35
CA THR A 115 27.71 11.44 -27.28
C THR A 115 27.54 10.56 -26.06
N GLY A 116 26.36 9.94 -25.89
CA GLY A 116 26.05 9.07 -24.74
C GLY A 116 25.84 9.82 -23.42
N LYS A 117 26.21 11.10 -23.36
CA LYS A 117 26.06 11.96 -22.17
C LYS A 117 24.61 12.06 -21.66
N PRO A 118 23.58 12.24 -22.52
CA PRO A 118 22.21 12.32 -22.03
C PRO A 118 21.74 11.05 -21.31
N ALA A 119 22.27 9.89 -21.68
CA ALA A 119 21.94 8.62 -21.06
C ALA A 119 22.61 8.44 -19.69
N GLU A 120 23.82 8.95 -19.51
CA GLU A 120 24.55 8.92 -18.24
C GLU A 120 23.91 9.89 -17.22
N ASP A 121 23.65 11.12 -17.65
CA ASP A 121 23.04 12.16 -16.82
C ASP A 121 21.64 11.77 -16.31
N ILE A 122 20.84 11.10 -17.16
CA ILE A 122 19.50 10.65 -16.77
C ILE A 122 19.54 9.40 -15.89
N GLN A 123 20.57 8.56 -16.01
CA GLN A 123 20.71 7.34 -15.22
C GLN A 123 20.94 7.65 -13.74
N GLU A 124 21.83 8.60 -13.44
CA GLU A 124 22.07 9.06 -12.07
C GLU A 124 20.78 9.67 -11.48
N PHE A 125 20.09 10.50 -12.26
CA PHE A 125 18.83 11.09 -11.87
C PHE A 125 17.74 10.03 -11.57
N PHE A 126 17.57 9.02 -12.43
CA PHE A 126 16.60 7.95 -12.19
C PHE A 126 16.94 7.10 -10.97
N SER A 127 18.23 6.91 -10.69
CA SER A 127 18.67 6.17 -9.50
C SER A 127 18.23 6.90 -8.23
N LYS A 128 18.41 8.23 -8.20
CA LYS A 128 17.91 9.09 -7.12
C LYS A 128 16.39 9.11 -7.04
N LEU A 129 15.68 9.31 -8.16
CA LEU A 129 14.21 9.34 -8.18
C LEU A 129 13.60 8.03 -7.66
N VAL A 130 14.18 6.89 -8.05
CA VAL A 130 13.74 5.59 -7.54
C VAL A 130 14.02 5.45 -6.05
N GLU A 131 15.14 5.94 -5.55
CA GLU A 131 15.44 5.96 -4.12
C GLU A 131 14.42 6.81 -3.35
N ASP A 132 14.10 8.01 -3.83
CA ASP A 132 13.08 8.89 -3.24
C ASP A 132 11.70 8.22 -3.21
N ILE A 133 11.30 7.55 -4.29
CA ILE A 133 10.06 6.76 -4.35
C ILE A 133 10.11 5.62 -3.32
N VAL A 134 11.23 4.89 -3.20
CA VAL A 134 11.36 3.79 -2.23
C VAL A 134 11.28 4.30 -0.79
N ILE A 135 11.90 5.44 -0.48
CA ILE A 135 11.83 6.08 0.84
C ILE A 135 10.38 6.45 1.16
N PHE A 136 9.68 7.08 0.22
CA PHE A 136 8.27 7.42 0.34
C PHE A 136 7.39 6.17 0.57
N LEU A 137 7.61 5.09 -0.17
CA LEU A 137 6.81 3.86 -0.04
C LEU A 137 7.07 3.10 1.26
N ARG A 138 8.26 3.23 1.85
CA ARG A 138 8.61 2.56 3.12
C ARG A 138 8.05 3.28 4.35
N LYS A 139 7.91 4.60 4.30
CA LYS A 139 7.39 5.40 5.41
C LYS A 139 5.86 5.49 5.35
N GLN A 140 5.20 4.51 5.97
CA GLN A 140 3.75 4.50 6.09
C GLN A 140 3.28 5.51 7.14
N PRO A 141 2.23 6.32 6.85
CA PRO A 141 1.63 7.18 7.85
C PRO A 141 0.96 6.33 8.94
N SER A 142 1.41 6.45 10.18
CA SER A 142 0.83 5.74 11.34
C SER A 142 0.45 6.68 12.49
N SER A 143 0.87 7.94 12.44
CA SER A 143 0.56 9.00 13.39
C SER A 143 0.43 10.34 12.65
N PRO A 144 -0.27 11.35 13.22
CA PRO A 144 -0.43 12.65 12.55
C PRO A 144 0.91 13.34 12.22
N GLU A 145 1.93 13.21 13.06
CA GLU A 145 3.29 13.71 12.77
C GLU A 145 3.94 13.00 11.58
N ARG A 146 3.74 11.68 11.45
CA ARG A 146 4.25 10.88 10.32
C ARG A 146 3.44 11.10 9.04
N GLU A 147 2.21 11.56 9.13
CA GLU A 147 1.39 11.95 7.98
C GLU A 147 1.96 13.20 7.30
N GLU A 148 2.34 14.22 8.08
CA GLU A 148 3.01 15.41 7.56
C GLU A 148 4.36 15.06 6.93
N GLU A 149 5.16 14.19 7.57
CA GLU A 149 6.41 13.68 6.99
C GLU A 149 6.16 12.94 5.67
N SER A 150 5.14 12.09 5.60
CA SER A 150 4.78 11.37 4.37
C SER A 150 4.37 12.32 3.25
N ALA A 151 3.65 13.39 3.57
CA ALA A 151 3.31 14.44 2.63
C ALA A 151 4.55 15.17 2.10
N GLN A 152 5.50 15.52 2.97
CA GLN A 152 6.78 16.13 2.57
C GLN A 152 7.57 15.23 1.62
N LEU A 153 7.63 13.92 1.89
CA LEU A 153 8.28 12.95 1.01
C LEU A 153 7.57 12.84 -0.35
N ALA A 154 6.24 12.96 -0.38
CA ALA A 154 5.50 13.02 -1.64
C ALA A 154 5.93 14.22 -2.48
N HIS A 155 6.07 15.40 -1.86
CA HIS A 155 6.52 16.63 -2.52
C HIS A 155 7.89 16.46 -3.17
N VAL A 156 8.84 15.81 -2.51
CA VAL A 156 10.16 15.50 -3.08
C VAL A 156 10.04 14.68 -4.38
N VAL A 157 9.15 13.69 -4.42
CA VAL A 157 8.93 12.88 -5.63
C VAL A 157 8.30 13.73 -6.75
N TYR A 158 7.33 14.59 -6.43
CA TYR A 158 6.73 15.50 -7.42
C TYR A 158 7.74 16.52 -7.97
N ASP A 159 8.63 17.04 -7.14
CA ASP A 159 9.73 17.91 -7.57
C ASP A 159 10.70 17.15 -8.48
N GLY A 160 10.91 15.86 -8.21
CA GLY A 160 11.58 14.93 -9.11
C GLY A 160 10.89 14.85 -10.48
N PHE A 161 9.57 14.69 -10.53
CA PHE A 161 8.84 14.67 -11.81
C PHE A 161 8.90 16.01 -12.56
N ALA A 162 8.88 17.14 -11.85
CA ALA A 162 9.08 18.46 -12.46
C ALA A 162 10.48 18.58 -13.08
N THR A 163 11.52 18.17 -12.34
CA THR A 163 12.90 18.12 -12.83
C THR A 163 13.06 17.20 -14.04
N LEU A 164 12.34 16.07 -14.06
CA LEU A 164 12.31 15.17 -15.21
C LEU A 164 11.67 15.83 -16.43
N ALA A 165 10.61 16.62 -16.25
CA ALA A 165 9.98 17.37 -17.32
C ALA A 165 10.95 18.37 -17.97
N ASP A 166 11.74 19.07 -17.15
CA ASP A 166 12.77 20.00 -17.63
C ASP A 166 13.88 19.26 -18.39
N LYS A 167 14.38 18.14 -17.85
CA LYS A 167 15.37 17.29 -18.54
C LYS A 167 14.85 16.76 -19.88
N ILE A 168 13.56 16.42 -19.99
CA ILE A 168 12.94 16.03 -21.26
C ILE A 168 12.98 17.21 -22.24
N ASN A 169 12.62 18.42 -21.81
CA ASN A 169 12.66 19.60 -22.68
C ASN A 169 14.09 19.91 -23.16
N ASP A 170 15.08 19.83 -22.27
CA ASP A 170 16.50 20.08 -22.56
C ASP A 170 17.10 19.02 -23.50
N PHE A 171 16.56 17.80 -23.51
CA PHE A 171 16.97 16.73 -24.41
C PHE A 171 16.48 16.92 -25.86
N GLY A 172 15.45 17.76 -26.07
CA GLY A 172 14.85 17.99 -27.39
C GLY A 172 15.86 18.24 -28.51
N PRO A 173 16.80 19.20 -28.36
CA PRO A 173 17.85 19.47 -29.35
C PRO A 173 18.79 18.29 -29.61
N ALA A 174 19.15 17.50 -28.58
CA ALA A 174 19.99 16.31 -28.74
C ALA A 174 19.28 15.19 -29.52
N ALA A 175 17.95 15.11 -29.39
CA ALA A 175 17.10 14.24 -30.19
C ALA A 175 16.78 14.80 -31.61
N GLY A 176 17.26 16.00 -31.92
CA GLY A 176 17.05 16.68 -33.19
C GLY A 176 15.62 17.21 -33.37
N TYR A 177 14.97 17.60 -32.28
CA TYR A 177 13.70 18.33 -32.28
C TYR A 177 13.94 19.79 -31.91
N SER A 178 13.22 20.70 -32.55
CA SER A 178 13.42 22.15 -32.41
C SER A 178 12.38 22.82 -31.52
N LYS A 179 11.19 22.21 -31.39
CA LYS A 179 10.08 22.72 -30.59
C LYS A 179 9.59 21.69 -29.60
N SER A 180 9.23 22.16 -28.41
CA SER A 180 8.50 21.37 -27.42
C SER A 180 7.15 20.95 -28.02
N GLY A 181 6.95 19.63 -28.17
CA GLY A 181 5.71 19.04 -28.72
C GLY A 181 5.85 18.40 -30.11
N GLU A 182 7.01 18.47 -30.76
CA GLU A 182 7.24 17.75 -32.03
C GLU A 182 7.35 16.24 -31.80
N GLY A 183 6.54 15.45 -32.52
CA GLY A 183 6.67 13.99 -32.66
C GLY A 183 7.07 13.24 -31.37
N GLY A 184 8.33 12.81 -31.32
CA GLY A 184 8.90 12.06 -30.19
C GLY A 184 8.85 12.80 -28.85
N MET A 185 8.97 14.13 -28.84
CA MET A 185 8.90 14.94 -27.61
C MET A 185 7.52 14.86 -26.96
N SER A 186 6.45 14.88 -27.78
CA SER A 186 5.07 14.70 -27.29
C SER A 186 4.87 13.31 -26.67
N ARG A 187 5.52 12.27 -27.23
CA ARG A 187 5.48 10.92 -26.66
C ARG A 187 6.20 10.85 -25.30
N MET A 188 7.36 11.49 -25.15
CA MET A 188 8.06 11.54 -23.85
C MET A 188 7.21 12.23 -22.78
N GLN A 189 6.48 13.29 -23.13
CA GLN A 189 5.55 13.93 -22.18
C GLN A 189 4.34 13.05 -21.85
N GLN A 190 3.89 12.19 -22.76
CA GLN A 190 2.87 11.16 -22.45
C GLN A 190 3.42 10.13 -21.47
N TYR A 191 4.65 9.65 -21.66
CA TYR A 191 5.28 8.74 -20.69
C TYR A 191 5.51 9.40 -19.32
N LEU A 192 5.83 10.70 -19.26
CA LEU A 192 5.87 11.42 -17.99
C LEU A 192 4.50 11.42 -17.28
N ARG A 193 3.41 11.66 -18.02
CA ARG A 193 2.05 11.56 -17.47
C ARG A 193 1.75 10.15 -16.97
N ASP A 194 2.12 9.12 -17.73
CA ASP A 194 1.92 7.73 -17.34
C ASP A 194 2.73 7.39 -16.08
N LEU A 195 3.96 7.90 -15.97
CA LEU A 195 4.80 7.76 -14.78
C LEU A 195 4.11 8.32 -13.54
N MET A 196 3.62 9.56 -13.62
CA MET A 196 2.88 10.21 -12.54
C MET A 196 1.61 9.43 -12.18
N THR A 197 0.87 8.96 -13.19
CA THR A 197 -0.36 8.19 -12.99
C THR A 197 -0.10 6.86 -12.29
N HIS A 198 0.97 6.14 -12.68
CA HIS A 198 1.35 4.90 -12.02
C HIS A 198 1.87 5.14 -10.60
N PHE A 199 2.58 6.25 -10.36
CA PHE A 199 2.96 6.65 -9.00
C PHE A 199 1.73 6.90 -8.12
N GLU A 200 0.73 7.64 -8.60
CA GLU A 200 -0.52 7.86 -7.87
C GLU A 200 -1.27 6.56 -7.60
N ASN A 201 -1.25 5.60 -8.55
CA ASN A 201 -1.86 4.30 -8.32
C ASN A 201 -1.16 3.52 -7.19
N VAL A 202 0.16 3.57 -7.12
CA VAL A 202 0.91 2.95 -6.01
C VAL A 202 0.60 3.67 -4.70
N ARG A 203 0.59 5.01 -4.71
CA ARG A 203 0.23 5.85 -3.56
C ARG A 203 -1.18 5.52 -3.05
N ALA A 204 -2.15 5.41 -3.94
CA ALA A 204 -3.52 5.08 -3.57
C ALA A 204 -3.62 3.72 -2.86
N VAL A 205 -2.88 2.70 -3.30
CA VAL A 205 -2.88 1.38 -2.64
C VAL A 205 -2.17 1.39 -1.29
N ARG A 206 -1.16 2.27 -1.14
CA ARG A 206 -0.46 2.51 0.12
C ARG A 206 -1.33 3.25 1.13
N ASP A 207 -1.94 4.36 0.71
CA ASP A 207 -2.71 5.27 1.56
C ASP A 207 -4.11 4.71 1.89
N THR A 208 -4.67 3.87 1.02
CA THR A 208 -5.92 3.17 1.31
C THR A 208 -5.67 2.10 2.36
N GLU A 209 -6.07 2.39 3.59
CA GLU A 209 -6.13 1.40 4.64
C GLU A 209 -7.23 0.36 4.39
N THR A 210 -7.01 -0.87 4.86
CA THR A 210 -8.13 -1.80 5.06
C THR A 210 -9.02 -1.25 6.16
N PRO A 211 -10.35 -1.24 6.02
CA PRO A 211 -11.26 -0.73 7.05
C PRO A 211 -10.93 -1.36 8.40
N VAL A 212 -10.75 -0.52 9.42
CA VAL A 212 -10.32 -0.93 10.78
C VAL A 212 -11.17 -2.09 11.32
N GLY A 213 -12.47 -2.09 11.05
CA GLY A 213 -13.39 -3.16 11.47
C GLY A 213 -13.05 -4.56 10.91
N LEU A 214 -12.52 -4.67 9.68
CA LEU A 214 -12.14 -5.96 9.10
C LEU A 214 -10.82 -6.48 9.70
N ARG A 215 -9.89 -5.55 9.99
CA ARG A 215 -8.62 -5.84 10.69
C ARG A 215 -8.88 -6.38 12.11
N LEU A 216 -9.74 -5.68 12.86
CA LEU A 216 -10.12 -6.06 14.23
C LEU A 216 -10.89 -7.39 14.27
N PHE A 217 -11.81 -7.62 13.33
CA PHE A 217 -12.55 -8.87 13.24
C PHE A 217 -11.65 -10.08 12.96
N CYS A 218 -10.72 -9.97 12.01
CA CYS A 218 -9.77 -11.04 11.73
C CYS A 218 -8.79 -11.28 12.89
N PHE A 219 -8.39 -10.23 13.63
CA PHE A 219 -7.55 -10.38 14.82
C PHE A 219 -8.28 -11.07 15.97
N ALA A 220 -9.58 -10.83 16.15
CA ALA A 220 -10.36 -11.48 17.20
C ALA A 220 -10.64 -12.98 16.93
N LEU A 221 -10.53 -13.43 15.68
CA LEU A 221 -10.76 -14.82 15.27
C LEU A 221 -9.50 -15.69 15.23
N ILE A 222 -8.31 -15.08 15.26
CA ILE A 222 -7.00 -15.75 15.29
C ILE A 222 -6.49 -15.80 16.73
#